data_AF-A0A6N9RGA9-F1
#
_entry.id   AF-A0A6N9RGA9-F1
#
_cell.length_a   1.000
_cell.length_b   1.000
_cell.length_c   1.000
_cell.angle_alpha   90.00
_cell.angle_beta   90.00
_cell.angle_gamma   90.00
#
_symmetry.space_group_name_H-M   'P 1'
#
loop_
_entity.id
_entity.type
_entity.pdbx_description
1 polymer ?
#
loop_
_entity_poly.entity_id
_entity_poly.type
_entity_poly.pdbx_seq_one_letter_code
_entity_poly.pdbx_strand_id
1 'polypeptide(L)'
;MFDFTQHLKFHKPVPVLSCDFSSEYDESEFLGLTLGDDDAYDRYAFINPENAGTKTLPHLGGHFSKQVVAPDEQRFLKGSHTKKRLATALATMGNEGLLKKTLLWPAVSKLEADDLFLRFCRKAAKIDEREAGKAAKILNRNGRPYRRGEKRTNPFSTYQSFKFLTILHKVVHLCDGEAVNAVKQMMYQVNESFSRVSGVSCLGAAECEIISRRLMRKIRQLTIDGKKSQIDFNGGYISVERKKEIEKTIEAQEFRKLNVCEGLSLDNDASLYANDASEILIHFHGIVCAPSHAKFDEILNVLKSNSMWQKQPWQIELKCLTKKYGKKVKSVVNNFRDISDYVVKGGNDWVGKKAYLRYKLRFSNDMPLSEEEMDNINWRTNELLRLDKKDHGQVKDLLSLSVNEINILAKTIDAMMNLKKNCKGHIFCYGHW
;
A
#
# COMPACT_ATOMS: atom_id res chain seq x y z
N MET A 1 -39.06 25.73 31.28
CA MET A 1 -38.70 24.55 32.08
C MET A 1 -39.52 23.40 31.52
N PHE A 2 -38.98 22.69 30.52
CA PHE A 2 -39.68 21.61 29.80
C PHE A 2 -38.80 20.37 29.79
N ASP A 3 -39.39 19.29 30.30
CA ASP A 3 -38.81 17.97 30.49
C ASP A 3 -38.78 17.21 29.15
N PHE A 4 -37.60 16.71 28.79
CA PHE A 4 -37.33 15.93 27.58
C PHE A 4 -36.85 14.53 27.98
N THR A 5 -37.69 13.79 28.70
CA THR A 5 -37.51 12.36 28.88
C THR A 5 -38.62 11.59 28.18
N GLN A 6 -38.36 11.15 26.94
CA GLN A 6 -38.82 9.86 26.41
C GLN A 6 -38.27 9.56 25.01
N HIS A 7 -37.91 8.28 24.80
CA HIS A 7 -37.47 7.60 23.57
C HIS A 7 -35.96 7.48 23.28
N LEU A 8 -35.28 6.72 24.15
CA LEU A 8 -34.17 5.86 23.72
C LEU A 8 -34.65 4.39 23.74
N LYS A 9 -35.07 3.89 22.58
CA LYS A 9 -35.24 2.44 22.38
C LYS A 9 -33.85 1.85 22.18
N PHE A 10 -33.37 1.11 23.17
CA PHE A 10 -32.16 0.31 23.06
C PHE A 10 -32.32 -0.72 21.94
N HIS A 11 -31.59 -0.53 20.83
CA HIS A 11 -31.38 -1.59 19.87
C HIS A 11 -30.52 -2.67 20.52
N LYS A 12 -31.00 -3.92 20.47
CA LYS A 12 -30.25 -5.10 20.92
C LYS A 12 -28.87 -5.15 20.23
N PRO A 13 -27.80 -5.54 20.94
CA PRO A 13 -26.50 -5.73 20.31
C PRO A 13 -26.61 -6.77 19.18
N VAL A 14 -26.10 -6.40 18.01
CA VAL A 14 -25.93 -7.32 16.87
C VAL A 14 -24.90 -8.37 17.30
N PRO A 15 -25.18 -9.67 17.21
CA PRO A 15 -24.19 -10.69 17.56
C PRO A 15 -23.01 -10.59 16.60
N VAL A 16 -21.82 -10.38 17.16
CA VAL A 16 -20.55 -10.60 16.46
C VAL A 16 -20.45 -12.10 16.23
N LEU A 17 -20.71 -12.55 15.00
CA LEU A 17 -20.43 -13.92 14.59
C LEU A 17 -18.91 -14.13 14.68
N SER A 18 -18.46 -14.80 15.74
CA SER A 18 -17.14 -15.43 15.78
C SER A 18 -17.16 -16.56 14.75
N CYS A 19 -16.49 -16.33 13.63
CA CYS A 19 -16.21 -17.40 12.67
C CYS A 19 -15.10 -18.26 13.27
N ASP A 20 -15.44 -19.15 14.21
CA ASP A 20 -14.54 -20.22 14.64
C ASP A 20 -14.44 -21.22 13.49
N PHE A 21 -13.39 -21.05 12.68
CA PHE A 21 -12.92 -22.09 11.78
C PHE A 21 -12.00 -23.02 12.56
N SER A 22 -12.57 -24.00 13.25
CA SER A 22 -11.87 -25.24 13.58
C SER A 22 -12.14 -26.23 12.43
N SER A 23 -11.35 -26.14 11.37
CA SER A 23 -11.19 -27.26 10.45
C SER A 23 -9.85 -27.91 10.77
N GLU A 24 -9.92 -29.16 11.20
CA GLU A 24 -8.79 -30.08 11.37
C GLU A 24 -7.80 -29.89 10.22
N TYR A 25 -6.63 -29.37 10.57
CA TYR A 25 -5.49 -29.20 9.67
C TYR A 25 -4.58 -30.40 9.94
N ASP A 26 -4.48 -31.32 8.98
CA ASP A 26 -3.49 -32.41 9.02
C ASP A 26 -2.15 -31.81 8.61
N GLU A 27 -1.27 -31.60 9.60
CA GLU A 27 0.07 -31.01 9.42
C GLU A 27 1.10 -31.97 8.81
N SER A 28 0.72 -33.21 8.46
CA SER A 28 1.68 -34.25 8.05
C SER A 28 2.21 -34.16 6.61
N GLU A 29 1.68 -33.29 5.74
CA GLU A 29 2.12 -33.20 4.33
C GLU A 29 3.05 -32.02 4.00
N PHE A 30 3.52 -31.23 4.97
CA PHE A 30 4.39 -30.06 4.73
C PHE A 30 5.87 -30.25 5.11
N LEU A 31 6.37 -31.48 5.12
CA LEU A 31 7.79 -31.79 5.26
C LEU A 31 8.34 -32.38 3.94
N GLY A 32 8.65 -31.51 2.98
CA GLY A 32 9.21 -31.96 1.70
C GLY A 32 9.84 -30.89 0.82
N LEU A 33 10.08 -29.67 1.31
CA LEU A 33 10.83 -28.65 0.60
C LEU A 33 11.94 -28.12 1.51
N THR A 34 13.09 -28.79 1.45
CA THR A 34 14.37 -28.26 1.91
C THR A 34 14.62 -26.93 1.21
N LEU A 35 14.44 -25.83 1.93
CA LEU A 35 14.98 -24.54 1.55
C LEU A 35 16.51 -24.69 1.59
N GLY A 36 17.15 -24.55 0.43
CA GLY A 36 18.61 -24.48 0.36
C GLY A 36 19.09 -23.28 1.15
N ASP A 37 19.97 -23.54 2.11
CA ASP A 37 20.69 -22.53 2.88
C ASP A 37 21.65 -21.76 1.95
N ASP A 38 21.23 -20.58 1.52
CA ASP A 38 22.11 -19.55 0.92
C ASP A 38 22.45 -18.46 1.96
N ASP A 39 22.68 -18.84 3.23
CA ASP A 39 23.16 -17.95 4.30
C ASP A 39 24.65 -18.18 4.57
N ALA A 40 25.48 -17.84 3.58
CA ALA A 40 26.92 -17.81 3.73
C ALA A 40 27.51 -16.48 3.26
N TYR A 41 27.08 -15.34 3.82
CA TYR A 41 27.89 -14.09 3.85
C TYR A 41 27.22 -13.07 4.78
N ASP A 42 27.77 -12.90 5.98
CA ASP A 42 27.95 -11.61 6.68
C ASP A 42 28.38 -11.87 8.14
N ARG A 43 29.68 -12.13 8.33
CA ARG A 43 30.34 -11.83 9.61
C ARG A 43 30.90 -10.43 9.50
N TYR A 44 30.30 -9.44 10.17
CA TYR A 44 31.02 -8.21 10.48
C TYR A 44 30.72 -7.70 11.89
N ALA A 45 31.83 -7.28 12.48
CA ALA A 45 32.04 -6.85 13.84
C ALA A 45 31.32 -5.55 14.15
N PHE A 46 30.81 -5.47 15.38
CA PHE A 46 30.45 -4.23 16.03
C PHE A 46 31.70 -3.34 16.14
N ILE A 47 31.66 -2.16 15.53
CA ILE A 47 32.58 -1.08 15.86
C ILE A 47 32.06 -0.47 17.16
N ASN A 48 32.77 -0.73 18.25
CA ASN A 48 32.54 -0.12 19.55
C ASN A 48 32.93 1.37 19.48
N PRO A 49 32.08 2.34 19.85
CA PRO A 49 32.37 3.78 19.66
C PRO A 49 33.48 4.36 20.54
N GLU A 50 34.11 3.58 21.42
CA GLU A 50 34.95 4.12 22.50
C GLU A 50 36.45 4.28 22.17
N ASN A 51 36.92 3.94 20.97
CA ASN A 51 38.37 4.00 20.64
C ASN A 51 38.71 4.88 19.42
N ALA A 52 38.30 6.15 19.45
CA ALA A 52 38.83 7.17 18.53
C ALA A 52 40.01 7.91 19.18
N GLY A 53 41.22 7.39 18.96
CA GLY A 53 42.47 8.02 19.39
C GLY A 53 42.66 9.41 18.76
N THR A 54 43.06 10.36 19.60
CA THR A 54 43.41 11.74 19.26
C THR A 54 44.60 11.81 18.32
N LYS A 55 44.37 12.13 17.04
CA LYS A 55 45.38 12.71 16.15
C LYS A 55 45.01 14.16 15.87
N THR A 56 45.76 15.07 16.47
CA THR A 56 45.71 16.51 16.23
C THR A 56 46.26 16.85 14.85
N LEU A 57 45.41 17.40 13.98
CA LEU A 57 45.78 18.06 12.73
C LEU A 57 45.60 19.58 12.88
N PRO A 58 46.37 20.41 12.16
CA PRO A 58 46.48 21.84 12.43
C PRO A 58 45.21 22.61 12.05
N HIS A 59 44.90 23.58 12.91
CA HIS A 59 43.78 24.51 12.82
C HIS A 59 43.80 25.33 11.53
N LEU A 60 42.81 25.12 10.67
CA LEU A 60 42.29 26.14 9.77
C LEU A 60 40.88 26.50 10.25
N GLY A 61 40.77 27.74 10.75
CA GLY A 61 39.59 28.31 11.37
C GLY A 61 38.44 28.46 10.38
N GLY A 62 37.40 27.68 10.62
CA GLY A 62 36.06 27.83 10.05
C GLY A 62 35.11 27.06 10.96
N HIS A 63 34.61 27.70 12.01
CA HIS A 63 33.66 27.12 12.95
C HIS A 63 32.29 26.91 12.27
N PHE A 64 32.18 25.87 11.45
CA PHE A 64 30.89 25.24 11.19
C PHE A 64 30.57 24.33 12.38
N SER A 65 29.79 24.83 13.33
CA SER A 65 29.19 23.96 14.34
C SER A 65 28.30 22.95 13.61
N LYS A 66 28.76 21.70 13.45
CA LYS A 66 27.89 20.62 12.97
C LYS A 66 26.79 20.45 14.01
N GLN A 67 25.59 20.97 13.72
CA GLN A 67 24.41 20.67 14.51
C GLN A 67 24.26 19.15 14.54
N VAL A 68 24.35 18.59 15.74
CA VAL A 68 24.09 17.16 15.96
C VAL A 68 22.59 16.98 15.76
N VAL A 69 22.22 16.45 14.59
CA VAL A 69 20.84 16.05 14.32
C VAL A 69 20.51 14.91 15.26
N ALA A 70 19.34 14.98 15.91
CA ALA A 70 18.90 13.93 16.80
C ALA A 70 18.82 12.59 16.04
N PRO A 71 19.21 11.45 16.65
CA PRO A 71 19.30 10.15 15.95
C PRO A 71 17.99 9.69 15.27
N ASP A 72 16.86 10.14 15.78
CA ASP A 72 15.50 9.83 15.32
C ASP A 72 15.11 10.60 14.04
N GLU A 73 15.67 11.80 13.83
CA GLU A 73 15.53 12.59 12.61
C GLU A 73 16.55 12.21 11.51
N GLN A 74 17.47 11.29 11.81
CA GLN A 74 18.48 10.87 10.86
C GLN A 74 17.84 10.20 9.65
N ARG A 75 18.15 10.73 8.46
CA ARG A 75 17.82 10.12 7.16
C ARG A 75 19.00 9.35 6.61
N PHE A 76 18.71 8.38 5.75
CA PHE A 76 19.72 7.51 5.18
C PHE A 76 20.42 8.18 4.00
N LEU A 77 21.65 7.75 3.72
CA LEU A 77 22.36 8.18 2.52
C LEU A 77 21.76 7.51 1.28
N LYS A 78 21.89 8.19 0.13
CA LYS A 78 21.51 7.62 -1.16
C LYS A 78 22.31 6.34 -1.45
N GLY A 79 21.66 5.32 -2.02
CA GLY A 79 22.25 4.01 -2.28
C GLY A 79 22.37 3.09 -1.05
N SER A 80 22.01 3.56 0.15
CA SER A 80 21.97 2.70 1.34
C SER A 80 20.98 1.56 1.14
N HIS A 81 21.45 0.32 1.25
CA HIS A 81 20.60 -0.87 1.08
C HIS A 81 19.41 -0.87 2.04
N THR A 82 18.20 -1.11 1.54
CA THR A 82 17.01 -1.01 2.39
C THR A 82 16.95 -1.99 3.55
N LYS A 83 17.49 -3.21 3.38
CA LYS A 83 17.61 -4.15 4.50
C LYS A 83 18.42 -3.54 5.65
N LYS A 84 19.51 -2.83 5.33
CA LYS A 84 20.31 -2.09 6.30
C LYS A 84 19.51 -0.91 6.88
N ARG A 85 18.76 -0.16 6.06
CA ARG A 85 17.90 0.94 6.55
C ARG A 85 16.92 0.48 7.62
N LEU A 86 16.17 -0.60 7.35
CA LEU A 86 15.21 -1.16 8.31
C LEU A 86 15.90 -1.65 9.57
N ALA A 87 16.95 -2.47 9.44
CA ALA A 87 17.67 -3.02 10.58
C ALA A 87 18.29 -1.91 11.44
N THR A 88 18.97 -0.94 10.83
CA THR A 88 19.56 0.21 11.53
C THR A 88 18.49 1.04 12.22
N ALA A 89 17.38 1.37 11.55
CA ALA A 89 16.32 2.17 12.17
C ALA A 89 15.72 1.46 13.41
N LEU A 90 15.45 0.16 13.30
CA LEU A 90 14.92 -0.63 14.41
C LEU A 90 15.94 -0.78 15.54
N ALA A 91 17.22 -0.99 15.23
CA ALA A 91 18.29 -1.04 16.22
C ALA A 91 18.44 0.29 16.98
N THR A 92 18.52 1.40 16.25
CA THR A 92 18.63 2.74 16.84
C THR A 92 17.46 3.07 17.76
N MET A 93 16.26 2.58 17.44
CA MET A 93 15.04 2.81 18.25
C MET A 93 14.76 1.71 19.28
N GLY A 94 15.65 0.72 19.45
CA GLY A 94 15.48 -0.38 20.42
C GLY A 94 14.38 -1.40 20.09
N ASN A 95 13.97 -1.51 18.82
CA ASN A 95 12.88 -2.36 18.35
C ASN A 95 13.34 -3.45 17.36
N GLU A 96 14.58 -3.95 17.51
CA GLU A 96 15.16 -5.00 16.65
C GLU A 96 14.30 -6.26 16.56
N GLY A 97 13.53 -6.56 17.62
CA GLY A 97 12.60 -7.69 17.66
C GLY A 97 11.47 -7.64 16.64
N LEU A 98 11.22 -6.48 16.00
CA LEU A 98 10.26 -6.33 14.89
C LEU A 98 10.87 -6.71 13.53
N LEU A 99 12.19 -6.80 13.44
CA LEU A 99 12.88 -7.25 12.24
C LEU A 99 12.45 -8.70 11.96
N LYS A 100 12.00 -8.97 10.73
CA LYS A 100 11.45 -10.27 10.29
C LYS A 100 10.06 -10.65 10.83
N LYS A 101 9.37 -9.80 11.58
CA LYS A 101 7.99 -10.06 12.06
C LYS A 101 6.90 -9.32 11.28
N THR A 102 7.28 -8.25 10.58
CA THR A 102 6.33 -7.36 9.92
C THR A 102 6.35 -7.51 8.40
N LEU A 103 5.33 -6.97 7.73
CA LEU A 103 5.25 -6.90 6.27
C LEU A 103 6.42 -6.13 5.62
N LEU A 104 7.22 -5.38 6.38
CA LEU A 104 8.42 -4.72 5.85
C LEU A 104 9.55 -5.73 5.53
N TRP A 105 9.43 -6.98 6.00
CA TRP A 105 10.37 -8.05 5.70
C TRP A 105 9.92 -8.89 4.49
N PRO A 106 10.81 -9.13 3.49
CA PRO A 106 10.48 -9.88 2.27
C PRO A 106 9.83 -11.24 2.46
N ALA A 107 10.31 -12.03 3.42
CA ALA A 107 9.75 -13.35 3.65
C ALA A 107 8.30 -13.29 4.18
N VAL A 108 8.01 -12.34 5.08
CA VAL A 108 6.67 -12.18 5.67
C VAL A 108 5.69 -11.67 4.63
N SER A 109 6.05 -10.60 3.90
CA SER A 109 5.21 -10.05 2.83
C SER A 109 4.92 -11.09 1.74
N LYS A 110 5.93 -11.87 1.32
CA LYS A 110 5.75 -12.93 0.33
C LYS A 110 4.77 -14.00 0.82
N LEU A 111 4.90 -14.45 2.08
CA LEU A 111 4.01 -15.46 2.65
C LEU A 111 2.55 -14.98 2.69
N GLU A 112 2.30 -13.74 3.09
CA GLU A 112 0.96 -13.14 3.07
C GLU A 112 0.43 -12.94 1.65
N ALA A 113 1.29 -12.57 0.70
CA ALA A 113 0.92 -12.46 -0.71
C ALA A 113 0.51 -13.82 -1.30
N ASP A 114 1.29 -14.86 -1.04
CA ASP A 114 1.01 -16.23 -1.48
C ASP A 114 -0.33 -16.73 -0.91
N ASP A 115 -0.62 -16.47 0.37
CA ASP A 115 -1.92 -16.80 0.99
C ASP A 115 -3.08 -16.08 0.31
N LEU A 116 -2.99 -14.76 0.12
CA LEU A 116 -4.03 -13.99 -0.57
C LEU A 116 -4.25 -14.47 -2.00
N PHE A 117 -3.17 -14.72 -2.74
CA PHE A 117 -3.21 -15.24 -4.11
C PHE A 117 -3.97 -16.56 -4.18
N LEU A 118 -3.65 -17.52 -3.29
CA LEU A 118 -4.33 -18.81 -3.25
C LEU A 118 -5.82 -18.65 -2.95
N ARG A 119 -6.18 -17.76 -2.03
CA ARG A 119 -7.58 -17.46 -1.72
C ARG A 119 -8.32 -16.81 -2.88
N PHE A 120 -7.67 -15.95 -3.67
CA PHE A 120 -8.24 -15.40 -4.89
C PHE A 120 -8.49 -16.49 -5.94
N CYS A 121 -7.50 -17.37 -6.18
CA CYS A 121 -7.62 -18.48 -7.11
C CYS A 121 -8.74 -19.46 -6.71
N ARG A 122 -8.85 -19.84 -5.43
CA ARG A 122 -9.94 -20.69 -4.92
C ARG A 122 -11.31 -20.07 -5.17
N LYS A 123 -11.45 -18.75 -4.96
CA LYS A 123 -12.71 -18.05 -5.21
C LYS A 123 -13.09 -18.07 -6.69
N ALA A 124 -12.12 -17.84 -7.58
CA ALA A 124 -12.34 -17.92 -9.02
C ALA A 124 -12.74 -19.33 -9.48
N ALA A 125 -12.04 -20.37 -8.99
CA ALA A 125 -12.38 -21.76 -9.31
C ALA A 125 -13.82 -22.12 -8.94
N LYS A 126 -14.28 -21.72 -7.74
CA LYS A 126 -15.68 -21.91 -7.31
C LYS A 126 -16.68 -21.20 -8.22
N ILE A 127 -16.33 -20.05 -8.79
CA ILE A 127 -17.18 -19.32 -9.74
C ILE A 127 -17.22 -20.08 -11.06
N ASP A 128 -16.07 -20.50 -11.60
CA ASP A 128 -15.98 -21.29 -12.82
C ASP A 128 -16.78 -22.58 -12.72
N GLU A 129 -16.66 -23.32 -11.61
CA GLU A 129 -17.43 -24.54 -11.32
C GLU A 129 -18.93 -24.27 -11.29
N ARG A 130 -19.36 -23.20 -10.62
CA ARG A 130 -20.78 -22.82 -10.55
C ARG A 130 -21.34 -22.48 -11.93
N GLU A 131 -20.60 -21.72 -12.74
CA GLU A 131 -21.04 -21.35 -14.09
C GLU A 131 -21.02 -22.56 -15.04
N ALA A 132 -20.04 -23.46 -14.93
CA ALA A 132 -20.03 -24.73 -15.65
C ALA A 132 -21.21 -25.62 -15.28
N GLY A 133 -21.54 -25.72 -13.99
CA GLY A 133 -22.70 -26.47 -13.49
C GLY A 133 -24.03 -25.89 -13.97
N LYS A 134 -24.17 -24.56 -14.04
CA LYS A 134 -25.33 -23.91 -14.66
C LYS A 134 -25.43 -24.26 -16.15
N ALA A 135 -24.32 -24.21 -16.88
CA ALA A 135 -24.29 -24.57 -18.30
C ALA A 135 -24.72 -26.03 -18.52
N ALA A 136 -24.28 -26.96 -17.65
CA ALA A 136 -24.65 -28.37 -17.72
C ALA A 136 -26.14 -28.64 -17.44
N LYS A 137 -26.77 -27.86 -16.54
CA LYS A 137 -28.18 -28.03 -16.14
C LYS A 137 -29.20 -27.45 -17.12
N ILE A 138 -28.77 -26.65 -18.10
CA ILE A 138 -29.69 -26.06 -19.09
C ILE A 138 -29.95 -27.09 -20.20
N LEU A 139 -30.90 -27.98 -19.93
CA LEU A 139 -31.49 -28.89 -20.91
C LEU A 139 -32.55 -28.14 -21.74
N ASN A 140 -32.71 -28.50 -23.00
CA ASN A 140 -33.82 -28.03 -23.83
C ASN A 140 -35.14 -28.69 -23.39
N ARG A 141 -36.27 -28.28 -23.99
CA ARG A 141 -37.60 -28.85 -23.75
C ARG A 141 -37.67 -30.39 -23.89
N ASN A 142 -36.70 -31.00 -24.56
CA ASN A 142 -36.61 -32.44 -24.80
C ASN A 142 -35.59 -33.13 -23.88
N GLY A 143 -35.15 -32.48 -22.80
CA GLY A 143 -34.18 -33.04 -21.84
C GLY A 143 -32.76 -33.21 -22.38
N ARG A 144 -32.43 -32.61 -23.54
CA ARG A 144 -31.10 -32.69 -24.16
C ARG A 144 -30.30 -31.41 -23.93
N PRO A 145 -28.97 -31.47 -23.77
CA PRO A 145 -28.15 -30.26 -23.75
C PRO A 145 -28.37 -29.44 -25.03
N TYR A 146 -28.49 -28.12 -24.92
CA TYR A 146 -28.48 -27.24 -26.10
C TYR A 146 -27.20 -27.48 -26.91
N ARG A 147 -27.32 -27.81 -28.20
CA ARG A 147 -26.15 -28.05 -29.07
C ARG A 147 -25.34 -26.76 -29.23
N ARG A 148 -24.01 -26.86 -29.09
CA ARG A 148 -23.00 -25.85 -29.47
C ARG A 148 -23.36 -25.27 -30.84
N GLY A 149 -23.91 -24.06 -30.91
CA GLY A 149 -24.26 -23.43 -32.18
C GLY A 149 -25.00 -22.10 -32.03
N GLU A 150 -25.88 -21.99 -31.04
CA GLU A 150 -26.47 -20.70 -30.68
C GLU A 150 -25.48 -19.90 -29.83
N LYS A 151 -24.93 -18.82 -30.40
CA LYS A 151 -24.16 -17.79 -29.66
C LYS A 151 -25.04 -17.22 -28.55
N ARG A 152 -25.04 -17.85 -27.39
CA ARG A 152 -25.63 -17.26 -26.19
C ARG A 152 -24.73 -16.15 -25.67
N THR A 153 -25.36 -15.08 -25.21
CA THR A 153 -24.76 -13.98 -24.46
C THR A 153 -23.77 -14.54 -23.46
N ASN A 154 -22.50 -14.18 -23.62
CA ASN A 154 -21.36 -14.72 -22.87
C ASN A 154 -21.73 -14.95 -21.39
N PRO A 155 -21.56 -16.17 -20.84
CA PRO A 155 -21.67 -16.36 -19.40
C PRO A 155 -20.78 -15.34 -18.71
N PHE A 156 -21.27 -14.75 -17.62
CA PHE A 156 -20.55 -13.73 -16.86
C PHE A 156 -19.20 -14.32 -16.46
N SER A 157 -18.16 -13.90 -17.17
CA SER A 157 -16.85 -14.54 -17.06
C SER A 157 -16.27 -14.28 -15.68
N THR A 158 -15.36 -15.16 -15.25
CA THR A 158 -14.56 -14.94 -14.04
C THR A 158 -13.91 -13.56 -14.05
N TYR A 159 -13.50 -13.07 -15.23
CA TYR A 159 -12.99 -11.71 -15.40
C TYR A 159 -13.98 -10.61 -14.97
N GLN A 160 -15.27 -10.77 -15.29
CA GLN A 160 -16.32 -9.81 -14.97
C GLN A 160 -16.78 -9.92 -13.51
N SER A 161 -16.50 -11.05 -12.86
CA SER A 161 -16.88 -11.32 -11.48
C SER A 161 -16.01 -10.65 -10.43
N PHE A 162 -14.90 -10.02 -10.84
CA PHE A 162 -13.97 -9.37 -9.93
C PHE A 162 -13.68 -7.92 -10.31
N LYS A 163 -13.61 -7.05 -9.30
CA LYS A 163 -13.10 -5.68 -9.42
C LYS A 163 -12.10 -5.41 -8.30
N PHE A 164 -11.09 -4.58 -8.58
CA PHE A 164 -10.13 -4.09 -7.60
C PHE A 164 -10.67 -2.84 -6.94
N LEU A 165 -10.74 -2.83 -5.61
CA LEU A 165 -11.22 -1.76 -4.77
C LEU A 165 -10.04 -1.08 -4.07
N THR A 166 -10.00 0.24 -4.15
CA THR A 166 -9.15 1.11 -3.33
C THR A 166 -10.04 2.04 -2.52
N ILE A 167 -9.74 2.17 -1.22
CA ILE A 167 -10.37 3.16 -0.34
C ILE A 167 -9.29 3.96 0.39
N LEU A 168 -9.25 5.28 0.19
CA LEU A 168 -8.41 6.21 0.95
C LEU A 168 -9.24 6.75 2.13
N HIS A 169 -8.92 6.28 3.34
CA HIS A 169 -9.78 6.50 4.50
C HIS A 169 -9.44 7.79 5.23
N LYS A 170 -8.20 7.94 5.73
CA LYS A 170 -7.82 9.08 6.57
C LYS A 170 -6.31 9.33 6.55
N VAL A 171 -5.91 10.57 6.76
CA VAL A 171 -4.53 10.94 7.12
C VAL A 171 -4.50 11.24 8.61
N VAL A 172 -3.59 10.60 9.34
CA VAL A 172 -3.40 10.77 10.79
C VAL A 172 -1.98 11.23 11.10
N HIS A 173 -1.74 11.68 12.33
CA HIS A 173 -0.40 12.03 12.78
C HIS A 173 0.53 10.81 12.74
N LEU A 174 1.84 11.05 12.78
CA LEU A 174 2.86 10.00 12.87
C LEU A 174 2.84 9.33 14.25
N CYS A 175 1.77 8.58 14.52
CA CYS A 175 1.50 7.87 15.75
C CYS A 175 0.87 6.51 15.41
N ASP A 176 1.48 5.44 15.90
CA ASP A 176 1.01 4.08 15.69
C ASP A 176 -0.37 3.84 16.31
N GLY A 177 -0.63 4.37 17.51
CA GLY A 177 -1.93 4.26 18.16
C GLY A 177 -3.09 4.88 17.36
N GLU A 178 -2.89 6.10 16.84
CA GLU A 178 -3.89 6.76 16.00
C GLU A 178 -4.11 6.02 14.67
N ALA A 179 -3.03 5.59 14.03
CA ALA A 179 -3.09 4.82 12.79
C ALA A 179 -3.84 3.50 12.95
N VAL A 180 -3.55 2.74 14.01
CA VAL A 180 -4.24 1.47 14.30
C VAL A 180 -5.73 1.70 14.58
N ASN A 181 -6.08 2.78 15.28
CA ASN A 181 -7.47 3.14 15.52
C ASN A 181 -8.20 3.52 14.22
N ALA A 182 -7.55 4.28 13.34
CA ALA A 182 -8.08 4.60 12.02
C ALA A 182 -8.26 3.35 11.14
N VAL A 183 -7.34 2.38 11.21
CA VAL A 183 -7.48 1.07 10.54
C VAL A 183 -8.71 0.32 11.05
N LYS A 184 -8.92 0.26 12.37
CA LYS A 184 -10.12 -0.39 12.96
C LYS A 184 -11.40 0.28 12.48
N GLN A 185 -11.45 1.61 12.49
CA GLN A 185 -12.59 2.39 12.01
C GLN A 185 -12.86 2.14 10.53
N MET A 186 -11.81 2.15 9.69
CA MET A 186 -11.91 1.83 8.28
C MET A 186 -12.49 0.43 8.06
N MET A 187 -11.93 -0.60 8.72
CA MET A 187 -12.40 -1.99 8.57
C MET A 187 -13.85 -2.15 9.01
N TYR A 188 -14.25 -1.49 10.10
CA TYR A 188 -15.64 -1.47 10.55
C TYR A 188 -16.56 -0.86 9.48
N GLN A 189 -16.21 0.30 8.93
CA GLN A 189 -17.01 0.99 7.90
C GLN A 189 -17.09 0.21 6.59
N VAL A 190 -16.00 -0.47 6.20
CA VAL A 190 -16.01 -1.38 5.05
C VAL A 190 -16.96 -2.54 5.34
N ASN A 191 -16.83 -3.21 6.49
CA ASN A 191 -17.74 -4.30 6.88
C ASN A 191 -19.22 -3.87 6.84
N GLU A 192 -19.52 -2.72 7.44
CA GLU A 192 -20.87 -2.18 7.50
C GLU A 192 -21.42 -1.89 6.10
N SER A 193 -20.62 -1.28 5.23
CA SER A 193 -21.02 -1.01 3.84
C SER A 193 -21.31 -2.29 3.06
N PHE A 194 -20.47 -3.30 3.20
CA PHE A 194 -20.65 -4.59 2.54
C PHE A 194 -21.84 -5.39 3.11
N SER A 195 -22.19 -5.19 4.39
CA SER A 195 -23.37 -5.80 5.01
C SER A 195 -24.70 -5.37 4.40
N ARG A 196 -24.73 -4.20 3.77
CA ARG A 196 -25.93 -3.62 3.14
C ARG A 196 -26.20 -4.18 1.74
N VAL A 197 -25.28 -4.94 1.16
CA VAL A 197 -25.41 -5.48 -0.19
C VAL A 197 -25.28 -7.00 -0.15
N SER A 198 -26.36 -7.71 -0.46
CA SER A 198 -26.34 -9.17 -0.49
C SER A 198 -25.58 -9.71 -1.71
N GLY A 199 -24.86 -10.82 -1.52
CA GLY A 199 -24.22 -11.56 -2.61
C GLY A 199 -22.89 -10.98 -3.10
N VAL A 200 -22.38 -9.91 -2.48
CA VAL A 200 -21.01 -9.45 -2.69
C VAL A 200 -20.08 -10.04 -1.63
N SER A 201 -18.83 -10.27 -2.00
CA SER A 201 -17.76 -10.64 -1.06
C SER A 201 -16.52 -9.79 -1.32
N CYS A 202 -15.69 -9.60 -0.30
CA CYS A 202 -14.45 -8.84 -0.44
C CYS A 202 -13.33 -9.50 0.35
N LEU A 203 -12.13 -9.50 -0.24
CA LEU A 203 -10.89 -9.86 0.43
C LEU A 203 -9.82 -8.85 0.05
N GLY A 204 -9.15 -8.29 1.05
CA GLY A 204 -8.08 -7.32 0.87
C GLY A 204 -7.30 -7.07 2.15
N ALA A 205 -6.51 -6.02 2.16
CA ALA A 205 -5.75 -5.60 3.33
C ALA A 205 -5.85 -4.09 3.57
N ALA A 206 -5.76 -3.72 4.83
CA ALA A 206 -5.46 -2.36 5.23
C ALA A 206 -3.95 -2.10 5.08
N GLU A 207 -3.62 -0.89 4.68
CA GLU A 207 -2.26 -0.40 4.46
C GLU A 207 -2.08 0.95 5.17
N CYS A 208 -0.87 1.19 5.66
CA CYS A 208 -0.45 2.46 6.25
C CYS A 208 0.77 2.97 5.49
N GLU A 209 0.67 4.12 4.85
CA GLU A 209 1.77 4.74 4.11
C GLU A 209 2.26 6.00 4.83
N ILE A 210 3.57 6.10 5.10
CA ILE A 210 4.15 7.35 5.60
C ILE A 210 4.24 8.36 4.45
N ILE A 211 3.66 9.53 4.65
CA ILE A 211 3.64 10.63 3.70
C ILE A 211 4.28 11.89 4.30
N SER A 212 4.73 12.80 3.44
CA SER A 212 5.17 14.13 3.84
C SER A 212 4.46 15.19 3.01
N ARG A 213 3.40 15.80 3.59
CA ARG A 213 2.71 16.94 2.95
C ARG A 213 3.65 18.12 2.73
N ARG A 214 4.57 18.37 3.66
CA ARG A 214 5.61 19.41 3.51
C ARG A 214 6.45 19.21 2.26
N LEU A 215 6.96 17.99 2.06
CA LEU A 215 7.75 17.66 0.86
C LEU A 215 6.89 17.78 -0.41
N MET A 216 5.67 17.26 -0.40
CA MET A 216 4.75 17.35 -1.54
C MET A 216 4.41 18.82 -1.89
N ARG A 217 4.16 19.68 -0.90
CA ARG A 217 3.95 21.14 -1.08
C ARG A 217 5.17 21.81 -1.67
N LYS A 218 6.37 21.49 -1.16
CA LYS A 218 7.63 22.03 -1.68
C LYS A 218 7.82 21.65 -3.15
N ILE A 219 7.55 20.40 -3.52
CA ILE A 219 7.63 19.93 -4.91
C ILE A 219 6.61 20.65 -5.78
N ARG A 220 5.36 20.82 -5.31
CA ARG A 220 4.34 21.59 -6.02
C ARG A 220 4.78 23.04 -6.24
N GLN A 221 5.34 23.71 -5.23
CA GLN A 221 5.81 25.08 -5.38
C GLN A 221 6.94 25.20 -6.42
N LEU A 222 7.93 24.29 -6.37
CA LEU A 222 9.00 24.25 -7.37
C LEU A 222 8.47 23.99 -8.79
N THR A 223 7.38 23.21 -8.90
CA THR A 223 6.65 22.98 -10.16
C THR A 223 6.02 24.28 -10.67
N ILE A 224 5.27 24.99 -9.82
CA ILE A 224 4.57 26.23 -10.17
C ILE A 224 5.56 27.34 -10.53
N ASP A 225 6.66 27.46 -9.81
CA ASP A 225 7.70 28.47 -10.05
C ASP A 225 8.45 28.27 -11.39
N GLY A 226 8.16 27.20 -12.14
CA GLY A 226 8.89 26.83 -13.35
C GLY A 226 10.33 26.38 -13.08
N LYS A 227 10.73 26.33 -11.80
CA LYS A 227 12.06 25.88 -11.35
C LYS A 227 12.24 24.37 -11.48
N LYS A 228 11.14 23.62 -11.64
CA LYS A 228 11.16 22.18 -11.96
C LYS A 228 11.83 21.86 -13.31
N SER A 229 12.08 22.84 -14.20
CA SER A 229 13.05 22.68 -15.30
C SER A 229 13.41 23.96 -16.07
N GLN A 230 14.66 24.41 -15.94
CA GLN A 230 15.53 24.70 -17.09
C GLN A 230 16.73 23.75 -16.98
N ILE A 231 16.76 22.66 -17.77
CA ILE A 231 17.96 21.90 -18.21
C ILE A 231 17.48 20.68 -19.01
N ASP A 232 17.86 20.70 -20.29
CA ASP A 232 17.77 19.63 -21.28
C ASP A 232 18.94 18.65 -21.11
N PHE A 233 18.80 17.33 -21.29
CA PHE A 233 19.92 16.43 -21.66
C PHE A 233 19.44 15.05 -22.16
N ASN A 234 20.01 14.69 -23.32
CA ASN A 234 19.79 13.52 -24.17
C ASN A 234 20.26 12.18 -23.57
N GLY A 235 19.65 11.11 -24.09
CA GLY A 235 20.13 9.73 -23.95
C GLY A 235 19.26 8.68 -24.67
N GLY A 236 18.10 9.06 -25.19
CA GLY A 236 17.25 8.23 -26.06
C GLY A 236 16.14 9.09 -26.67
N TYR A 237 15.79 8.85 -27.93
CA TYR A 237 14.78 9.64 -28.66
C TYR A 237 13.37 9.37 -28.09
N ILE A 238 12.97 10.20 -27.12
CA ILE A 238 11.56 10.46 -26.82
C ILE A 238 11.30 11.85 -27.39
N SER A 239 10.26 12.01 -28.23
CA SER A 239 9.95 13.33 -28.81
C SER A 239 9.68 14.36 -27.69
N VAL A 240 10.03 15.61 -27.95
CA VAL A 240 9.86 16.72 -27.00
C VAL A 240 8.38 16.84 -26.57
N GLU A 241 7.45 16.57 -27.49
CA GLU A 241 6.01 16.56 -27.26
C GLU A 241 5.60 15.45 -26.28
N ARG A 242 6.12 14.23 -26.49
CA ARG A 242 5.83 13.08 -25.61
C ARG A 242 6.43 13.27 -24.22
N LYS A 243 7.59 13.93 -24.11
CA LYS A 243 8.19 14.32 -22.83
C LYS A 243 7.28 15.30 -22.06
N LYS A 244 6.81 16.36 -22.73
CA LYS A 244 5.88 17.34 -22.13
C LYS A 244 4.57 16.69 -21.68
N GLU A 245 4.04 15.74 -22.44
CA GLU A 245 2.82 15.02 -22.08
C GLU A 245 3.01 14.11 -20.85
N ILE A 246 4.15 13.41 -20.77
CA ILE A 246 4.53 12.59 -19.61
C ILE A 246 4.72 13.48 -18.37
N GLU A 247 5.43 14.60 -18.49
CA GLU A 247 5.65 15.56 -17.41
C GLU A 247 4.32 16.14 -16.88
N LYS A 248 3.41 16.52 -17.78
CA LYS A 248 2.07 17.01 -17.42
C LYS A 248 1.24 15.94 -16.68
N THR A 249 1.34 14.68 -17.10
CA THR A 249 0.65 13.56 -16.45
C THR A 249 1.23 13.30 -15.06
N ILE A 250 2.55 13.36 -14.94
CA ILE A 250 3.29 13.20 -13.68
C ILE A 250 2.91 14.29 -12.68
N GLU A 251 2.93 15.55 -13.11
CA GLU A 251 2.57 16.70 -12.27
C GLU A 251 1.13 16.60 -11.81
N ALA A 252 0.21 16.25 -12.72
CA ALA A 252 -1.18 16.04 -12.37
C ALA A 252 -1.35 14.96 -11.28
N GLN A 253 -0.56 13.89 -11.31
CA GLN A 253 -0.60 12.82 -10.31
C GLN A 253 -0.01 13.23 -8.95
N GLU A 254 1.08 14.00 -8.95
CA GLU A 254 1.68 14.54 -7.72
C GLU A 254 0.73 15.53 -7.03
N PHE A 255 0.15 16.43 -7.82
CA PHE A 255 -0.81 17.41 -7.32
C PHE A 255 -2.07 16.72 -6.82
N ARG A 256 -2.50 15.68 -7.55
CA ARG A 256 -3.61 14.81 -7.13
C ARG A 256 -3.36 14.20 -5.76
N LYS A 257 -2.18 13.64 -5.52
CA LYS A 257 -1.87 13.03 -4.22
C LYS A 257 -1.88 14.05 -3.10
N LEU A 258 -1.21 15.18 -3.29
CA LEU A 258 -1.21 16.26 -2.31
C LEU A 258 -2.64 16.72 -1.97
N ASN A 259 -3.46 17.02 -2.97
CA ASN A 259 -4.83 17.49 -2.77
C ASN A 259 -5.67 16.49 -1.97
N VAL A 260 -5.51 15.19 -2.25
CA VAL A 260 -6.20 14.15 -1.47
C VAL A 260 -5.72 14.15 -0.03
N CYS A 261 -4.39 14.12 0.20
CA CYS A 261 -3.85 14.10 1.55
C CYS A 261 -4.25 15.35 2.35
N GLU A 262 -4.30 16.52 1.73
CA GLU A 262 -4.78 17.76 2.36
C GLU A 262 -6.27 17.67 2.72
N GLY A 263 -7.11 17.21 1.79
CA GLY A 263 -8.55 17.02 2.07
C GLY A 263 -8.85 15.97 3.14
N LEU A 264 -7.97 14.99 3.33
CA LEU A 264 -8.09 13.97 4.37
C LEU A 264 -7.49 14.38 5.71
N SER A 265 -6.61 15.38 5.74
CA SER A 265 -5.92 15.88 6.95
C SER A 265 -6.56 17.13 7.54
N LEU A 266 -7.72 17.58 7.04
CA LEU A 266 -8.40 18.81 7.51
C LEU A 266 -8.61 18.87 9.03
N ASP A 267 -8.84 17.73 9.67
CA ASP A 267 -9.04 17.65 11.13
C ASP A 267 -7.71 17.86 11.90
N ASN A 268 -6.56 17.69 11.25
CA ASN A 268 -5.22 17.78 11.83
C ASN A 268 -4.58 19.17 11.62
N ASP A 269 -5.11 19.98 10.70
CA ASP A 269 -4.54 21.31 10.35
C ASP A 269 -4.75 22.36 11.46
N ALA A 270 -5.61 22.09 12.45
CA ALA A 270 -5.75 22.88 13.67
C ALA A 270 -4.67 22.56 14.73
N SER A 271 -3.82 21.57 14.50
CA SER A 271 -2.75 21.20 15.44
C SER A 271 -1.51 22.09 15.27
N LEU A 272 -0.76 22.27 16.36
CA LEU A 272 0.55 22.96 16.36
C LEU A 272 1.58 22.33 15.41
N TYR A 273 1.34 21.09 14.95
CA TYR A 273 2.28 20.29 14.16
C TYR A 273 1.91 20.19 12.67
N ALA A 274 0.90 20.93 12.21
CA ALA A 274 0.34 20.86 10.85
C ALA A 274 1.36 21.13 9.72
N ASN A 275 2.47 21.81 10.00
CA ASN A 275 3.43 22.26 8.99
C ASN A 275 4.71 21.43 8.86
N ASP A 276 5.09 20.63 9.87
CA ASP A 276 6.40 19.96 9.91
C ASP A 276 6.35 18.42 9.99
N ALA A 277 5.20 17.84 10.29
CA ALA A 277 5.11 16.41 10.54
C ALA A 277 4.97 15.59 9.25
N SER A 278 5.72 14.50 9.17
CA SER A 278 5.27 13.34 8.39
C SER A 278 3.97 12.83 9.00
N GLU A 279 3.14 12.21 8.16
CA GLU A 279 1.82 11.73 8.54
C GLU A 279 1.66 10.29 8.02
N ILE A 280 0.59 9.62 8.45
CA ILE A 280 0.26 8.27 8.00
C ILE A 280 -1.04 8.33 7.21
N LEU A 281 -0.96 7.98 5.93
CA LEU A 281 -2.13 7.73 5.09
C LEU A 281 -2.63 6.31 5.34
N ILE A 282 -3.89 6.19 5.76
CA ILE A 282 -4.57 4.92 5.99
C ILE A 282 -5.46 4.64 4.79
N HIS A 283 -5.26 3.48 4.17
CA HIS A 283 -6.05 3.06 3.03
C HIS A 283 -6.24 1.55 2.96
N PHE A 284 -7.17 1.13 2.12
CA PHE A 284 -7.53 -0.26 1.90
C PHE A 284 -7.41 -0.60 0.43
N HIS A 285 -6.87 -1.79 0.15
CA HIS A 285 -6.87 -2.39 -1.17
C HIS A 285 -7.42 -3.80 -1.11
N GLY A 286 -8.26 -4.18 -2.07
CA GLY A 286 -8.82 -5.52 -2.11
C GLY A 286 -9.50 -5.89 -3.41
N ILE A 287 -9.90 -7.15 -3.51
CA ILE A 287 -10.74 -7.65 -4.59
C ILE A 287 -12.17 -7.77 -4.09
N VAL A 288 -13.09 -7.22 -4.86
CA VAL A 288 -14.53 -7.39 -4.68
C VAL A 288 -15.02 -8.41 -5.70
N CYS A 289 -15.78 -9.38 -5.22
CA CYS A 289 -16.47 -10.37 -6.05
C CYS A 289 -17.98 -10.10 -6.01
N ALA A 290 -18.63 -10.11 -7.18
CA ALA A 290 -20.07 -9.93 -7.29
C ALA A 290 -20.64 -10.81 -8.42
N PRO A 291 -21.92 -11.22 -8.35
CA PRO A 291 -22.54 -12.07 -9.37
C PRO A 291 -22.94 -11.30 -10.64
N SER A 292 -22.93 -9.96 -10.62
CA SER A 292 -23.34 -9.13 -11.74
C SER A 292 -22.74 -7.72 -11.67
N HIS A 293 -22.77 -6.99 -12.79
CA HIS A 293 -22.37 -5.58 -12.85
C HIS A 293 -23.22 -4.68 -11.94
N ALA A 294 -24.55 -4.89 -11.92
CA ALA A 294 -25.46 -4.13 -11.07
C ALA A 294 -25.08 -4.21 -9.58
N LYS A 295 -24.61 -5.36 -9.11
CA LYS A 295 -24.15 -5.52 -7.72
C LYS A 295 -22.85 -4.75 -7.42
N PHE A 296 -21.98 -4.57 -8.40
CA PHE A 296 -20.83 -3.68 -8.24
C PHE A 296 -21.24 -2.20 -8.14
N ASP A 297 -22.25 -1.79 -8.90
CA ASP A 297 -22.75 -0.42 -8.87
C ASP A 297 -23.48 -0.15 -7.53
N GLU A 298 -24.26 -1.12 -7.05
CA GLU A 298 -24.92 -1.07 -5.74
C GLU A 298 -23.91 -0.88 -4.59
N ILE A 299 -22.87 -1.73 -4.51
CA ILE A 299 -21.86 -1.58 -3.45
C ILE A 299 -21.05 -0.29 -3.60
N LEU A 300 -20.74 0.15 -4.82
CA LEU A 300 -20.04 1.41 -5.04
C LEU A 300 -20.87 2.60 -4.56
N ASN A 301 -22.19 2.59 -4.80
CA ASN A 301 -23.09 3.63 -4.32
C ASN A 301 -23.18 3.63 -2.79
N VAL A 302 -23.26 2.46 -2.16
CA VAL A 302 -23.25 2.35 -0.70
C VAL A 302 -21.94 2.89 -0.12
N LEU A 303 -20.78 2.49 -0.65
CA LEU A 303 -19.48 3.03 -0.23
C LEU A 303 -19.45 4.56 -0.39
N LYS A 304 -19.85 5.09 -1.56
CA LYS A 304 -19.87 6.54 -1.81
C LYS A 304 -20.88 7.31 -0.96
N SER A 305 -21.89 6.64 -0.38
CA SER A 305 -22.85 7.26 0.55
C SER A 305 -22.28 7.47 1.95
N ASN A 306 -21.14 6.85 2.28
CA ASN A 306 -20.47 7.03 3.57
C ASN A 306 -19.81 8.42 3.63
N SER A 307 -20.23 9.23 4.60
CA SER A 307 -19.73 10.61 4.79
C SER A 307 -18.22 10.69 5.00
N MET A 308 -17.59 9.64 5.53
CA MET A 308 -16.13 9.57 5.71
C MET A 308 -15.37 9.52 4.39
N TRP A 309 -16.01 9.03 3.32
CA TRP A 309 -15.42 8.84 2.00
C TRP A 309 -15.95 9.82 0.94
N GLN A 310 -16.52 10.95 1.40
CA GLN A 310 -17.01 12.04 0.55
C GLN A 310 -16.15 13.30 0.62
N LYS A 311 -15.06 13.30 1.40
CA LYS A 311 -14.15 14.44 1.54
C LYS A 311 -13.41 14.74 0.23
N GLN A 312 -13.09 13.71 -0.57
CA GLN A 312 -12.37 13.85 -1.85
C GLN A 312 -12.93 12.90 -2.94
N PRO A 313 -13.01 13.32 -4.22
CA PRO A 313 -13.59 12.52 -5.30
C PRO A 313 -12.93 11.15 -5.53
N TRP A 314 -11.66 11.01 -5.12
CA TRP A 314 -10.83 9.84 -5.37
C TRP A 314 -10.64 8.94 -4.16
N GLN A 315 -11.42 9.13 -3.10
CA GLN A 315 -11.34 8.26 -1.93
C GLN A 315 -11.75 6.83 -2.25
N ILE A 316 -12.67 6.61 -3.19
CA ILE A 316 -13.13 5.27 -3.55
C ILE A 316 -12.93 5.07 -5.04
N GLU A 317 -12.15 4.05 -5.39
CA GLU A 317 -12.02 3.58 -6.76
C GLU A 317 -12.35 2.09 -6.86
N LEU A 318 -13.25 1.73 -7.77
CA LEU A 318 -13.59 0.33 -8.06
C LEU A 318 -13.32 0.05 -9.54
N LYS A 319 -12.17 -0.58 -9.82
CA LYS A 319 -11.64 -0.77 -11.17
C LYS A 319 -11.83 -2.20 -11.65
N CYS A 320 -12.07 -2.38 -12.95
CA CYS A 320 -11.98 -3.69 -13.56
C CYS A 320 -10.54 -4.21 -13.49
N LEU A 321 -10.36 -5.54 -13.46
CA LEU A 321 -9.03 -6.14 -13.62
C LEU A 321 -8.40 -5.68 -14.95
N THR A 322 -7.07 -5.64 -15.02
CA THR A 322 -6.32 -5.18 -16.20
C THR A 322 -6.22 -6.26 -17.27
N LYS A 323 -6.83 -6.03 -18.45
CA LYS A 323 -6.92 -7.05 -19.53
C LYS A 323 -5.64 -7.19 -20.33
N LYS A 324 -4.84 -6.13 -20.37
CA LYS A 324 -3.59 -6.05 -21.14
C LYS A 324 -2.52 -5.33 -20.34
N TYR A 325 -1.29 -5.84 -20.42
CA TYR A 325 -0.10 -5.14 -19.94
C TYR A 325 0.86 -4.99 -21.11
N GLY A 326 1.09 -3.74 -21.53
CA GLY A 326 1.71 -3.45 -22.82
C GLY A 326 0.94 -4.12 -23.96
N LYS A 327 1.63 -4.96 -24.75
CA LYS A 327 1.03 -5.71 -25.87
C LYS A 327 0.48 -7.08 -25.46
N LYS A 328 0.72 -7.55 -24.22
CA LYS A 328 0.36 -8.90 -23.77
C LYS A 328 -1.02 -8.91 -23.10
N VAL A 329 -1.82 -9.93 -23.39
CA VAL A 329 -3.07 -10.20 -22.65
C VAL A 329 -2.69 -10.69 -21.26
N LYS A 330 -3.37 -10.15 -20.23
CA LYS A 330 -3.13 -10.50 -18.84
C LYS A 330 -4.28 -11.38 -18.33
N SER A 331 -3.95 -12.57 -17.82
CA SER A 331 -4.93 -13.50 -17.27
C SER A 331 -5.49 -12.98 -15.94
N VAL A 332 -6.63 -13.55 -15.50
CA VAL A 332 -7.19 -13.28 -14.17
C VAL A 332 -6.18 -13.68 -13.08
N VAL A 333 -5.55 -14.84 -13.23
CA VAL A 333 -4.55 -15.36 -12.29
C VAL A 333 -3.35 -14.40 -12.16
N ASN A 334 -2.85 -13.85 -13.27
CA ASN A 334 -1.76 -12.87 -13.22
C ASN A 334 -2.21 -11.55 -12.58
N ASN A 335 -3.48 -11.15 -12.76
CA ASN A 335 -4.03 -10.02 -12.00
C ASN A 335 -4.06 -10.31 -10.50
N PHE A 336 -4.49 -11.51 -10.10
CA PHE A 336 -4.51 -11.91 -8.69
C PHE A 336 -3.13 -11.89 -8.06
N ARG A 337 -2.11 -12.37 -8.77
CA ARG A 337 -0.72 -12.35 -8.30
C ARG A 337 -0.21 -10.93 -8.10
N ASP A 338 -0.39 -10.07 -9.10
CA ASP A 338 0.07 -8.68 -8.99
C ASP A 338 -0.68 -7.92 -7.89
N ILE A 339 -1.98 -8.19 -7.72
CA ILE A 339 -2.79 -7.58 -6.68
C ILE A 339 -2.37 -8.09 -5.30
N SER A 340 -2.14 -9.40 -5.11
CA SER A 340 -1.72 -9.93 -3.81
C SER A 340 -0.39 -9.34 -3.38
N ASP A 341 0.59 -9.27 -4.28
CA ASP A 341 1.90 -8.68 -4.02
C ASP A 341 1.79 -7.18 -3.70
N TYR A 342 0.90 -6.48 -4.40
CA TYR A 342 0.65 -5.05 -4.19
C TYR A 342 -0.01 -4.74 -2.84
N VAL A 343 -1.00 -5.54 -2.43
CA VAL A 343 -1.83 -5.29 -1.25
C VAL A 343 -1.06 -5.48 0.07
N VAL A 344 -0.06 -6.37 0.10
CA VAL A 344 0.71 -6.74 1.31
C VAL A 344 2.12 -6.15 1.35
N LYS A 345 2.36 -5.08 0.59
CA LYS A 345 3.64 -4.38 0.54
C LYS A 345 3.97 -3.56 1.80
N GLY A 346 3.03 -3.45 2.74
CA GLY A 346 3.24 -2.79 4.03
C GLY A 346 3.50 -1.28 3.92
N GLY A 347 2.77 -0.55 3.08
CA GLY A 347 2.86 0.92 3.05
C GLY A 347 3.96 1.49 2.17
N ASN A 348 4.77 0.62 1.55
CA ASN A 348 6.05 1.00 0.98
C ASN A 348 6.19 0.44 -0.43
N ASP A 349 7.01 1.07 -1.27
CA ASP A 349 7.27 0.53 -2.61
C ASP A 349 8.27 -0.61 -2.54
N TRP A 350 8.06 -1.60 -3.39
CA TRP A 350 8.94 -2.75 -3.51
C TRP A 350 9.62 -2.73 -4.86
N VAL A 351 10.94 -2.73 -4.85
CA VAL A 351 11.76 -2.79 -6.05
C VAL A 351 12.67 -4.00 -5.93
N GLY A 352 12.55 -4.95 -6.87
CA GLY A 352 13.38 -6.16 -6.86
C GLY A 352 13.29 -6.98 -5.57
N LYS A 353 12.07 -7.16 -5.02
CA LYS A 353 11.79 -7.88 -3.76
C LYS A 353 12.34 -7.21 -2.49
N LYS A 354 12.59 -5.90 -2.53
CA LYS A 354 13.04 -5.11 -1.37
C LYS A 354 12.09 -3.94 -1.16
N ALA A 355 11.64 -3.74 0.07
CA ALA A 355 10.95 -2.51 0.47
C ALA A 355 11.91 -1.31 0.22
N TYR A 356 11.43 -0.11 -0.13
CA TYR A 356 12.29 1.03 -0.53
C TYR A 356 12.44 2.11 0.57
N LEU A 357 11.46 2.18 1.48
CA LEU A 357 11.39 3.03 2.68
C LEU A 357 11.61 4.49 2.30
N ARG A 358 10.80 4.94 1.35
CA ARG A 358 10.78 6.30 0.82
C ARG A 358 9.35 6.84 0.75
N TYR A 359 9.19 8.16 0.81
CA TYR A 359 7.91 8.79 0.49
C TYR A 359 7.53 8.53 -0.96
N LYS A 360 6.27 8.18 -1.20
CA LYS A 360 5.72 8.12 -2.55
C LYS A 360 5.03 9.43 -2.87
N LEU A 361 5.45 10.07 -3.94
CA LEU A 361 4.91 11.36 -4.36
C LEU A 361 3.63 11.23 -5.21
N ARG A 362 3.25 10.01 -5.59
CA ARG A 362 2.13 9.70 -6.50
C ARG A 362 1.36 8.48 -6.01
N PHE A 363 0.13 8.28 -6.51
CA PHE A 363 -0.68 7.08 -6.25
C PHE A 363 -0.42 5.93 -7.24
N SER A 364 0.29 6.19 -8.34
CA SER A 364 0.22 5.40 -9.58
C SER A 364 1.21 4.25 -9.68
N ASN A 365 0.72 3.20 -10.36
CA ASN A 365 1.26 1.86 -10.59
C ASN A 365 1.87 1.65 -11.98
N ASP A 366 2.32 2.70 -12.67
CA ASP A 366 2.77 2.57 -14.06
C ASP A 366 4.26 2.24 -14.11
N MET A 367 4.52 0.93 -13.94
CA MET A 367 5.76 0.17 -14.14
C MET A 367 6.47 -0.25 -12.83
N PRO A 368 6.83 -1.54 -12.67
CA PRO A 368 7.88 -1.93 -11.74
C PRO A 368 9.20 -1.39 -12.29
N LEU A 369 9.51 -0.17 -11.91
CA LEU A 369 10.75 0.49 -12.26
C LEU A 369 11.84 -0.07 -11.34
N SER A 370 12.99 -0.41 -11.91
CA SER A 370 14.20 -0.68 -11.14
C SER A 370 14.56 0.52 -10.26
N GLU A 371 15.44 0.30 -9.27
CA GLU A 371 15.87 1.35 -8.34
C GLU A 371 16.47 2.52 -9.11
N GLU A 372 17.27 2.20 -10.12
CA GLU A 372 17.87 3.16 -11.03
C GLU A 372 16.83 3.89 -11.89
N GLU A 373 15.77 3.21 -12.36
CA GLU A 373 14.70 3.84 -13.13
C GLU A 373 13.81 4.75 -12.27
N MET A 374 13.46 4.35 -11.05
CA MET A 374 12.75 5.22 -10.12
C MET A 374 13.59 6.42 -9.72
N ASP A 375 14.87 6.19 -9.42
CA ASP A 375 15.81 7.28 -9.19
C ASP A 375 15.86 8.17 -10.42
N ASN A 376 16.03 7.61 -11.62
CA ASN A 376 16.08 8.36 -12.87
C ASN A 376 14.82 9.18 -13.12
N ILE A 377 13.63 8.64 -12.90
CA ILE A 377 12.39 9.40 -13.06
C ILE A 377 12.28 10.48 -11.98
N ASN A 378 12.52 10.14 -10.71
CA ASN A 378 12.36 11.07 -9.60
C ASN A 378 13.39 12.19 -9.64
N TRP A 379 14.68 11.90 -9.89
CA TRP A 379 15.71 12.96 -9.95
C TRP A 379 15.62 13.79 -11.23
N ARG A 380 15.26 13.21 -12.38
CA ARG A 380 15.07 14.01 -13.62
C ARG A 380 13.89 14.97 -13.53
N THR A 381 12.89 14.66 -12.71
CA THR A 381 11.66 15.46 -12.54
C THR A 381 11.63 16.29 -11.25
N ASN A 382 12.64 16.17 -10.37
CA ASN A 382 12.65 16.84 -9.07
C ASN A 382 13.98 17.58 -8.83
N GLU A 383 13.90 18.90 -8.74
CA GLU A 383 15.05 19.79 -8.56
C GLU A 383 15.85 19.52 -7.28
N LEU A 384 15.16 19.17 -6.17
CA LEU A 384 15.83 18.83 -4.91
C LEU A 384 16.71 17.59 -5.05
N LEU A 385 16.23 16.59 -5.79
CA LEU A 385 16.96 15.35 -6.05
C LEU A 385 18.06 15.52 -7.11
N ARG A 386 18.01 16.59 -7.91
CA ARG A 386 19.07 17.01 -8.84
C ARG A 386 20.22 17.70 -8.13
N LEU A 387 19.91 18.63 -7.23
CA LEU A 387 20.91 19.28 -6.37
C LEU A 387 21.68 18.22 -5.56
N ASP A 388 20.96 17.24 -5.01
CA ASP A 388 21.53 16.08 -4.33
C ASP A 388 22.49 15.24 -5.19
N LYS A 389 22.32 15.20 -6.52
CA LYS A 389 23.15 14.33 -7.39
C LYS A 389 24.52 14.94 -7.69
N LYS A 390 24.68 16.26 -7.60
CA LYS A 390 25.94 16.96 -7.91
C LYS A 390 27.03 16.74 -6.84
N ASP A 391 26.65 16.35 -5.62
CA ASP A 391 27.56 16.29 -4.45
C ASP A 391 28.17 14.90 -4.15
N HIS A 392 28.29 14.02 -5.16
CA HIS A 392 29.13 12.80 -5.15
C HIS A 392 29.41 12.10 -3.79
N GLY A 393 28.39 11.47 -3.19
CA GLY A 393 28.59 10.30 -2.31
C GLY A 393 28.34 10.46 -0.80
N GLN A 394 28.04 11.66 -0.29
CA GLN A 394 27.64 11.86 1.12
C GLN A 394 26.25 12.46 1.29
N VAL A 395 25.42 12.32 0.26
CA VAL A 395 24.18 13.06 0.16
C VAL A 395 23.03 12.30 0.81
N LYS A 396 22.35 12.96 1.74
CA LYS A 396 21.13 12.47 2.41
C LYS A 396 20.07 12.22 1.35
N ASP A 397 19.46 11.05 1.36
CA ASP A 397 18.34 10.74 0.49
C ASP A 397 17.09 11.48 0.98
N LEU A 398 16.77 12.62 0.37
CA LEU A 398 15.64 13.47 0.78
C LEU A 398 14.28 12.77 0.71
N LEU A 399 14.16 11.71 -0.09
CA LEU A 399 12.95 10.90 -0.15
C LEU A 399 12.94 9.74 0.86
N SER A 400 14.10 9.37 1.43
CA SER A 400 14.16 8.30 2.44
C SER A 400 13.39 8.68 3.68
N LEU A 401 12.66 7.71 4.24
CA LEU A 401 12.08 7.86 5.56
C LEU A 401 13.19 8.00 6.61
N SER A 402 12.95 8.79 7.65
CA SER A 402 13.85 8.87 8.81
C SER A 402 13.82 7.60 9.64
N VAL A 403 14.81 7.45 10.53
CA VAL A 403 14.85 6.37 11.52
C VAL A 403 13.54 6.27 12.31
N ASN A 404 13.03 7.40 12.81
CA ASN A 404 11.77 7.42 13.57
C ASN A 404 10.56 7.01 12.70
N GLU A 405 10.47 7.50 11.48
CA GLU A 405 9.37 7.18 10.56
C GLU A 405 9.31 5.69 10.22
N ILE A 406 10.46 5.06 9.98
CA ILE A 406 10.55 3.62 9.73
C ILE A 406 10.13 2.84 10.97
N ASN A 407 10.58 3.27 12.15
CA ASN A 407 10.21 2.64 13.41
C ASN A 407 8.70 2.71 13.67
N ILE A 408 8.08 3.87 13.50
CA ILE A 408 6.64 4.05 13.68
C ILE A 408 5.85 3.24 12.65
N LEU A 409 6.30 3.19 11.39
CA LEU A 409 5.70 2.33 10.37
C LEU A 409 5.75 0.85 10.78
N ALA A 410 6.90 0.37 11.23
CA ALA A 410 7.07 -1.01 11.67
C ALA A 410 6.16 -1.36 12.86
N LYS A 411 6.10 -0.50 13.89
CA LYS A 411 5.21 -0.67 15.04
C LYS A 411 3.74 -0.67 14.64
N THR A 412 3.35 0.23 13.73
CA THR A 412 1.98 0.31 13.21
C THR A 412 1.58 -0.98 12.49
N ILE A 413 2.44 -1.49 11.60
CA ILE A 413 2.18 -2.73 10.86
C ILE A 413 2.10 -3.92 11.81
N ASP A 414 3.02 -4.03 12.78
CA ASP A 414 2.99 -5.08 13.79
C ASP A 414 1.67 -5.06 14.58
N ALA A 415 1.27 -3.89 15.08
CA ALA A 415 0.02 -3.72 15.81
C ALA A 415 -1.22 -4.04 14.95
N MET A 416 -1.22 -3.69 13.65
CA MET A 416 -2.28 -4.07 12.72
C MET A 416 -2.35 -5.59 12.51
N MET A 417 -1.21 -6.24 12.31
CA MET A 417 -1.12 -7.70 12.16
C MET A 417 -1.68 -8.39 13.42
N ASN A 418 -1.35 -7.86 14.60
CA ASN A 418 -1.78 -8.37 15.90
C ASN A 418 -3.22 -8.03 16.30
N LEU A 419 -4.02 -7.36 15.44
CA LEU A 419 -5.46 -7.18 15.69
C LEU A 419 -6.22 -8.51 15.72
N LYS A 420 -5.63 -9.59 15.18
CA LYS A 420 -6.14 -10.96 15.26
C LYS A 420 -5.01 -11.87 15.75
N LYS A 421 -5.37 -12.94 16.48
CA LYS A 421 -4.43 -13.91 17.06
C LYS A 421 -3.53 -14.61 16.03
N ASN A 422 -3.97 -14.73 14.78
CA ASN A 422 -3.22 -15.37 13.70
C ASN A 422 -2.29 -14.41 12.95
N CYS A 423 -2.02 -13.21 13.48
CA CYS A 423 -1.20 -12.17 12.85
C CYS A 423 -1.73 -11.64 11.51
N LYS A 424 -2.96 -11.99 11.12
CA LYS A 424 -3.64 -11.52 9.89
C LYS A 424 -4.68 -10.45 10.18
N GLY A 425 -4.46 -9.67 11.24
CA GLY A 425 -5.34 -8.58 11.65
C GLY A 425 -5.51 -7.49 10.59
N HIS A 426 -4.46 -7.26 9.79
CA HIS A 426 -4.46 -6.34 8.65
C HIS A 426 -5.28 -6.84 7.45
N ILE A 427 -5.58 -8.14 7.36
CA ILE A 427 -6.40 -8.75 6.30
C ILE A 427 -7.88 -8.62 6.64
N PHE A 428 -8.63 -8.03 5.71
CA PHE A 428 -10.08 -7.92 5.75
C PHE A 428 -10.72 -8.98 4.86
N CYS A 429 -11.75 -9.65 5.38
CA CYS A 429 -12.51 -10.64 4.64
C CYS A 429 -13.99 -10.48 4.98
N TYR A 430 -14.84 -10.36 3.97
CA TYR A 430 -16.29 -10.24 4.10
C TYR A 430 -17.03 -11.16 3.15
N GLY A 431 -18.13 -11.74 3.65
CA GLY A 431 -18.98 -12.66 2.91
C GLY A 431 -18.32 -14.02 2.70
N HIS A 432 -18.95 -14.87 1.88
CA HIS A 432 -18.38 -16.16 1.51
C HIS A 432 -17.20 -15.97 0.56
N TRP A 433 -15.99 -15.92 1.11
CA TRP A 433 -14.74 -15.93 0.35
C TRP A 433 -14.20 -17.35 0.16
#